data_AF-A0A524QX03-F1
#
_entry.id   AF-A0A524QX03-F1
#
_cell.length_a   1.000
_cell.length_b   1.000
_cell.length_c   1.000
_cell.angle_alpha   90.00
_cell.angle_beta   90.00
_cell.angle_gamma   90.00
#
_symmetry.space_group_name_H-M   'P 1'
#
loop_
_entity.id
_entity.type
_entity.pdbx_description
1 polymer ?
#
loop_
_entity_poly.entity_id
_entity_poly.type
_entity_poly.pdbx_seq_one_letter_code
_entity_poly.pdbx_strand_id
1 'polypeptide(L)'
;MKKTTILLLVALISDGFIASAQQEPWLAPSPDFAFLVAHLPQIGSPRWAINGRTVPAYQPIERFLLPADGTLAGTEGTRPSNKAPVIFEAGKWGSAFRLASGEMVAFPRKGILDLTEGGVEFWLSPHEDGIKSGRVPPTRLFAYDSPKGDFITIQVSDQGVIHGGAIVANAWESAFTDQASVRGWKSGSWHHVLLTWSASASRMRLYLDGQLMGDTNEGHYLPPDPSGSSFLLGSPSYAIDSVRIWDCFLDGSIAANAVTMSSPPSSRESRLALSGLAPGDIITCEVAGRTARYSYRGPPLTNPQPRSGLLPSGTSTLDLSLESSDETTLLYSVGTLLDFASMTPVMNETAARQHHLAIAGVSTDPSVSTDVYVRPASFPGYVLHLRYRDLPLPPSTFPRISNLWYDGSLDGDSGAYLAKLGLLVPSFQSPGEAVLRRLHRENPNLFILATNQSFEHFDFEPDVPESWYLRDTGGQRICM
;
A
#
# COMPACT_ATOMS: atom_id res chain seq x y z
N MET A 1 34.07 59.12 -35.16
CA MET A 1 33.70 58.31 -33.97
C MET A 1 32.23 57.94 -34.05
N LYS A 2 31.92 56.73 -34.55
CA LYS A 2 30.63 56.05 -34.38
C LYS A 2 30.96 54.57 -34.24
N LYS A 3 30.68 53.99 -33.07
CA LYS A 3 30.84 52.55 -32.81
C LYS A 3 29.62 51.84 -33.39
N THR A 4 29.85 50.93 -34.32
CA THR A 4 28.84 50.01 -34.85
C THR A 4 28.87 48.74 -34.00
N THR A 5 27.80 48.49 -33.26
CA THR A 5 27.61 47.25 -32.51
C THR A 5 27.24 46.14 -33.47
N ILE A 6 28.08 45.11 -33.57
CA ILE A 6 27.79 43.84 -34.26
C ILE A 6 27.05 42.96 -33.27
N LEU A 7 25.78 42.65 -33.55
CA LEU A 7 25.00 41.66 -32.81
C LEU A 7 25.27 40.29 -33.42
N LEU A 8 25.88 39.40 -32.66
CA LEU A 8 26.12 38.00 -33.03
C LEU A 8 24.81 37.23 -32.79
N LEU A 9 24.15 36.78 -33.86
CA LEU A 9 22.97 35.91 -33.76
C LEU A 9 23.45 34.47 -33.56
N VAL A 10 23.35 33.95 -32.33
CA VAL A 10 23.52 32.51 -32.06
C VAL A 10 22.17 31.85 -32.31
N ALA A 11 22.06 31.09 -33.40
CA ALA A 11 20.95 30.18 -33.63
C ALA A 11 21.13 28.94 -32.73
N LEU A 12 20.40 28.89 -31.62
CA LEU A 12 20.17 27.65 -30.88
C LEU A 12 19.12 26.84 -31.67
N ILE A 13 19.58 25.74 -32.26
CA ILE A 13 18.71 24.69 -32.77
C ILE A 13 18.19 23.92 -31.54
N SER A 14 16.92 24.11 -31.20
CA SER A 14 16.22 23.28 -30.23
C SER A 14 14.82 22.98 -30.76
N ASP A 15 14.74 22.11 -31.75
CA ASP A 15 13.51 21.42 -32.11
C ASP A 15 13.82 19.93 -32.19
N GLY A 16 13.63 19.26 -31.06
CA GLY A 16 13.71 17.82 -30.90
C GLY A 16 12.50 17.35 -30.10
N PHE A 17 11.47 16.92 -30.83
CA PHE A 17 10.37 16.06 -30.41
C PHE A 17 9.90 16.14 -28.94
N ILE A 18 8.91 16.99 -28.68
CA ILE A 18 7.88 16.71 -27.68
C ILE A 18 6.53 16.73 -28.40
N ALA A 19 6.14 15.58 -28.97
CA ALA A 19 4.73 15.34 -29.25
C ALA A 19 4.04 14.96 -27.92
N SER A 20 3.94 15.94 -27.02
CA SER A 20 3.12 15.82 -25.82
C SER A 20 1.66 15.84 -26.28
N ALA A 21 0.98 14.70 -26.10
CA ALA A 21 -0.46 14.70 -26.00
C ALA A 21 -0.81 15.78 -24.97
N GLN A 22 -1.63 16.74 -25.38
CA GLN A 22 -2.11 17.84 -24.57
C GLN A 22 -2.78 17.26 -23.31
N GLN A 23 -2.00 17.04 -22.26
CA GLN A 23 -2.51 16.64 -20.95
C GLN A 23 -3.29 17.84 -20.45
N GLU A 24 -4.61 17.73 -20.51
CA GLU A 24 -5.48 18.65 -19.79
C GLU A 24 -5.04 18.60 -18.32
N PRO A 25 -4.67 19.74 -17.69
CA PRO A 25 -3.96 19.77 -16.40
C PRO A 25 -4.77 19.21 -15.22
N TRP A 26 -6.01 18.80 -15.48
CA TRP A 26 -6.94 18.23 -14.52
C TRP A 26 -7.19 16.73 -14.76
N LEU A 27 -6.47 16.06 -15.68
CA LEU A 27 -6.60 14.63 -15.96
C LEU A 27 -5.22 13.98 -16.06
N ALA A 28 -4.89 13.10 -15.12
CA ALA A 28 -3.59 12.41 -15.07
C ALA A 28 -3.72 10.98 -14.52
N PRO A 29 -2.89 10.03 -14.98
CA PRO A 29 -2.86 8.71 -14.38
C PRO A 29 -2.24 8.78 -12.98
N SER A 30 -2.67 7.87 -12.10
CA SER A 30 -2.07 7.71 -10.78
C SER A 30 -0.62 7.21 -10.86
N PRO A 31 0.20 7.40 -9.80
CA PRO A 31 1.60 6.93 -9.78
C PRO A 31 1.76 5.42 -10.01
N ASP A 32 0.83 4.61 -9.51
CA ASP A 32 0.76 3.15 -9.74
C ASP A 32 0.12 2.76 -11.08
N PHE A 33 -0.38 3.73 -11.85
CA PHE A 33 -1.11 3.55 -13.09
C PHE A 33 -2.38 2.68 -12.96
N ALA A 34 -2.91 2.53 -11.75
CA ALA A 34 -4.17 1.80 -11.51
C ALA A 34 -5.39 2.61 -11.97
N PHE A 35 -5.30 3.95 -11.91
CA PHE A 35 -6.40 4.85 -12.22
C PHE A 35 -5.99 5.98 -13.15
N LEU A 36 -6.97 6.47 -13.89
CA LEU A 36 -6.96 7.82 -14.42
C LEU A 36 -7.75 8.73 -13.47
N VAL A 37 -7.11 9.76 -12.96
CA VAL A 37 -7.67 10.68 -11.96
C VAL A 37 -8.02 12.00 -12.62
N ALA A 38 -9.27 12.41 -12.47
CA ALA A 38 -9.79 13.71 -12.86
C ALA A 38 -9.95 14.61 -11.63
N HIS A 39 -9.26 15.75 -11.62
CA HIS A 39 -9.37 16.81 -10.62
C HIS A 39 -10.46 17.80 -11.06
N LEU A 40 -11.70 17.63 -10.58
CA LEU A 40 -12.83 18.34 -11.19
C LEU A 40 -12.77 19.85 -10.89
N PRO A 41 -12.74 20.72 -11.92
CA PRO A 41 -12.59 22.17 -11.74
C PRO A 41 -13.82 22.84 -11.11
N GLN A 42 -14.96 22.14 -11.05
CA GLN A 42 -16.24 22.63 -10.55
C GLN A 42 -17.14 21.47 -10.11
N ILE A 43 -18.20 21.77 -9.36
CA ILE A 43 -19.21 20.79 -8.95
C ILE A 43 -19.90 20.23 -10.20
N GLY A 44 -19.92 18.91 -10.34
CA GLY A 44 -20.62 18.21 -11.40
C GLY A 44 -20.35 16.71 -11.33
N SER A 45 -21.27 15.90 -11.87
CA SER A 45 -21.06 14.46 -12.00
C SER A 45 -20.25 14.20 -13.27
N PRO A 46 -18.99 13.76 -13.17
CA PRO A 46 -18.21 13.45 -14.36
C PRO A 46 -18.82 12.28 -15.11
N ARG A 47 -18.66 12.26 -16.43
CA ARG A 47 -19.05 11.16 -17.29
C ARG A 47 -17.82 10.62 -17.98
N TRP A 48 -17.47 9.38 -17.66
CA TRP A 48 -16.38 8.68 -18.32
C TRP A 48 -16.92 7.94 -19.55
N ALA A 49 -16.17 8.00 -20.63
CA ALA A 49 -16.40 7.15 -21.79
C ALA A 49 -15.07 6.61 -22.35
N ILE A 50 -15.09 5.36 -22.77
CA ILE A 50 -13.97 4.66 -23.40
C ILE A 50 -14.36 4.36 -24.83
N ASN A 51 -13.58 4.84 -25.78
CA ASN A 51 -13.85 4.74 -27.22
C ASN A 51 -15.27 5.22 -27.58
N GLY A 52 -15.73 6.30 -26.93
CA GLY A 52 -17.06 6.88 -27.12
C GLY A 52 -18.21 6.12 -26.44
N ARG A 53 -17.95 5.01 -25.76
CA ARG A 53 -18.96 4.28 -24.97
C ARG A 53 -18.89 4.72 -23.52
N THR A 54 -19.99 5.23 -22.99
CA THR A 54 -20.10 5.54 -21.57
C THR A 54 -19.83 4.29 -20.76
N VAL A 55 -18.90 4.40 -19.81
CA VAL A 55 -18.67 3.34 -18.83
C VAL A 55 -19.50 3.63 -17.59
N PRO A 56 -20.12 2.61 -16.97
CA PRO A 56 -20.74 2.77 -15.66
C PRO A 56 -19.62 3.21 -14.72
N ALA A 57 -19.72 4.46 -14.31
CA ALA A 57 -18.83 5.08 -13.37
C ALA A 57 -18.90 4.28 -12.06
N TYR A 58 -17.87 3.49 -11.73
CA TYR A 58 -17.49 3.35 -10.33
C TYR A 58 -16.79 4.65 -9.97
N GLN A 59 -17.61 5.66 -9.67
CA GLN A 59 -17.12 6.97 -9.26
C GLN A 59 -17.41 7.08 -7.78
N PRO A 60 -16.46 6.71 -6.91
CA PRO A 60 -16.56 7.16 -5.54
C PRO A 60 -16.62 8.68 -5.57
N ILE A 61 -17.71 9.26 -5.08
CA ILE A 61 -17.84 10.71 -4.96
C ILE A 61 -17.38 11.05 -3.55
N GLU A 62 -16.32 11.84 -3.47
CA GLU A 62 -15.90 12.43 -2.22
C GLU A 62 -16.98 13.39 -1.70
N ARG A 63 -17.50 13.11 -0.52
CA ARG A 63 -18.51 13.93 0.18
C ARG A 63 -17.90 14.87 1.21
N PHE A 64 -16.68 14.59 1.61
CA PHE A 64 -15.94 15.38 2.57
C PHE A 64 -14.45 15.17 2.35
N LEU A 65 -13.70 16.27 2.37
CA LEU A 65 -12.26 16.28 2.49
C LEU A 65 -11.87 17.32 3.53
N LEU A 66 -11.16 16.87 4.56
CA LEU A 66 -10.47 17.70 5.54
C LEU A 66 -8.97 17.53 5.34
N PRO A 67 -8.28 18.51 4.73
CA PRO A 67 -6.82 18.47 4.60
C PRO A 67 -6.13 18.54 5.96
N ALA A 68 -6.71 19.28 6.92
CA ALA A 68 -6.12 19.59 8.23
C ALA A 68 -4.91 20.55 8.21
N ASP A 69 -4.72 21.29 7.11
CA ASP A 69 -3.64 22.28 6.92
C ASP A 69 -3.79 23.54 7.79
N GLY A 70 -3.60 23.42 9.10
CA GLY A 70 -3.70 24.50 10.07
C GLY A 70 -5.14 24.93 10.39
N THR A 71 -6.14 24.21 9.89
CA THR A 71 -7.55 24.46 10.16
C THR A 71 -8.39 23.18 10.12
N LEU A 72 -9.52 23.18 10.83
CA LEU A 72 -10.52 22.10 10.79
C LEU A 72 -11.62 22.36 9.73
N ALA A 73 -11.43 23.33 8.85
CA ALA A 73 -12.37 23.58 7.75
C ALA A 73 -12.12 22.57 6.61
N GLY A 74 -13.17 21.88 6.19
CA GLY A 74 -13.14 21.06 4.97
C GLY A 74 -13.06 21.93 3.71
N THR A 75 -12.67 21.33 2.59
CA THR A 75 -12.47 22.01 1.29
C THR A 75 -13.74 22.66 0.72
N GLU A 76 -14.92 22.22 1.15
CA GLU A 76 -16.21 22.80 0.77
C GLU A 76 -16.80 23.73 1.85
N GLY A 77 -15.97 24.17 2.81
CA GLY A 77 -16.39 25.09 3.87
C GLY A 77 -17.12 24.44 5.03
N THR A 78 -17.24 23.10 5.05
CA THR A 78 -17.73 22.33 6.20
C THR A 78 -16.88 22.64 7.43
N ARG A 79 -17.51 22.91 8.56
CA ARG A 79 -16.83 23.24 9.83
C ARG A 79 -17.30 22.30 10.94
N PRO A 80 -16.48 22.13 12.00
CA PRO A 80 -16.91 21.42 13.18
C PRO A 80 -18.15 22.05 13.82
N SER A 81 -19.02 21.20 14.35
CA SER A 81 -20.19 21.55 15.15
C SER A 81 -19.83 21.90 16.60
N ASN A 82 -18.66 21.48 17.09
CA ASN A 82 -18.13 21.80 18.42
C ASN A 82 -16.77 22.53 18.34
N LYS A 83 -16.29 22.99 19.49
CA LYS A 83 -14.98 23.65 19.65
C LYS A 83 -13.99 22.75 20.38
N ALA A 84 -13.76 21.55 19.85
CA ALA A 84 -12.77 20.64 20.39
C ALA A 84 -11.37 21.29 20.36
N PRO A 85 -10.58 21.17 21.44
CA PRO A 85 -9.24 21.74 21.49
C PRO A 85 -8.29 20.88 20.66
N VAL A 86 -7.75 21.45 19.58
CA VAL A 86 -6.82 20.77 18.67
C VAL A 86 -5.45 21.43 18.65
N ILE A 87 -4.43 20.62 18.39
CA ILE A 87 -3.06 21.04 18.16
C ILE A 87 -2.73 20.70 16.72
N PHE A 88 -2.20 21.68 15.99
CA PHE A 88 -1.70 21.48 14.63
C PHE A 88 -0.19 21.23 14.66
N GLU A 89 0.25 20.24 13.91
CA GLU A 89 1.65 19.81 13.80
C GLU A 89 1.98 19.40 12.36
N ALA A 90 3.23 19.00 12.10
CA ALA A 90 3.65 18.59 10.76
C ALA A 90 2.85 17.36 10.31
N GLY A 91 2.22 17.44 9.13
CA GLY A 91 1.37 16.40 8.58
C GLY A 91 2.09 15.44 7.65
N LYS A 92 1.36 14.43 7.16
CA LYS A 92 1.73 13.66 5.97
C LYS A 92 1.85 14.61 4.79
N TRP A 93 0.92 15.55 4.71
CA TRP A 93 0.86 16.63 3.75
C TRP A 93 0.66 17.94 4.51
N GLY A 94 1.63 18.85 4.46
CA GLY A 94 1.50 20.13 5.13
C GLY A 94 1.35 19.99 6.65
N SER A 95 0.12 20.12 7.16
CA SER A 95 -0.18 20.02 8.60
C SER A 95 -1.27 18.99 8.91
N ALA A 96 -1.11 18.33 10.05
CA ALA A 96 -2.10 17.43 10.65
C ALA A 96 -2.64 18.02 11.95
N PHE A 97 -3.74 17.45 12.44
CA PHE A 97 -4.28 17.79 13.76
C PHE A 97 -4.28 16.58 14.69
N ARG A 98 -4.09 16.84 15.99
CA ARG A 98 -4.46 15.91 17.07
C ARG A 98 -5.29 16.63 18.13
N LEU A 99 -5.95 15.87 18.99
CA LEU A 99 -6.67 16.47 20.11
C LEU A 99 -5.70 16.88 21.22
N ALA A 100 -5.95 18.01 21.85
CA ALA A 100 -5.26 18.41 23.08
C ALA A 100 -5.83 17.65 24.30
N SER A 101 -7.10 17.26 24.25
CA SER A 101 -7.81 16.50 25.28
C SER A 101 -8.92 15.65 24.65
N GLY A 102 -9.45 14.66 25.38
CA GLY A 102 -10.30 13.58 24.83
C GLY A 102 -11.66 13.94 24.23
N GLU A 103 -11.99 15.22 24.01
CA GLU A 103 -13.20 15.61 23.28
C GLU A 103 -12.92 15.56 21.76
N MET A 104 -13.58 14.65 21.04
CA MET A 104 -13.44 14.51 19.59
C MET A 104 -14.05 15.70 18.83
N VAL A 105 -13.52 15.98 17.64
CA VAL A 105 -14.06 17.00 16.72
C VAL A 105 -15.33 16.45 16.08
N ALA A 106 -16.47 17.11 16.30
CA ALA A 106 -17.75 16.74 15.72
C ALA A 106 -17.99 17.48 14.40
N PHE A 107 -18.36 16.79 13.34
CA PHE A 107 -18.78 17.35 12.06
C PHE A 107 -20.22 16.96 11.74
N PRO A 108 -20.98 17.81 11.02
CA PRO A 108 -22.33 17.46 10.58
C PRO A 108 -22.35 16.17 9.75
N ARG A 109 -23.28 15.27 10.04
CA ARG A 109 -23.42 14.00 9.30
C ARG A 109 -24.21 14.14 8.01
N LYS A 110 -25.32 14.88 8.05
CA LYS A 110 -26.33 14.88 6.97
C LYS A 110 -25.73 15.36 5.64
N GLY A 111 -25.84 14.52 4.61
CA GLY A 111 -25.30 14.80 3.27
C GLY A 111 -23.81 14.50 3.11
N ILE A 112 -23.13 14.08 4.18
CA ILE A 112 -21.70 13.75 4.18
C ILE A 112 -21.47 12.25 4.41
N LEU A 113 -22.02 11.71 5.51
CA LEU A 113 -21.83 10.31 5.89
C LEU A 113 -23.15 9.55 5.70
N ASP A 114 -23.14 8.65 4.73
CA ASP A 114 -24.17 7.63 4.52
C ASP A 114 -23.78 6.35 5.25
N LEU A 115 -24.70 5.81 6.05
CA LEU A 115 -24.48 4.62 6.86
C LEU A 115 -24.90 3.34 6.12
N THR A 116 -25.56 3.46 4.96
CA THR A 116 -25.96 2.31 4.15
C THR A 116 -24.86 1.87 3.20
N GLU A 117 -24.08 2.81 2.69
CA GLU A 117 -22.96 2.55 1.80
C GLU A 117 -21.94 3.68 1.90
N GLY A 118 -20.65 3.37 1.94
CA GLY A 118 -19.62 4.41 2.02
C GLY A 118 -18.23 3.91 2.40
N GLY A 119 -17.34 4.88 2.58
CA GLY A 119 -16.00 4.64 3.12
C GLY A 119 -15.42 5.88 3.80
N VAL A 120 -14.56 5.66 4.79
CA VAL A 120 -13.80 6.71 5.50
C VAL A 120 -12.33 6.35 5.40
N GLU A 121 -11.52 7.27 4.89
CA GLU A 121 -10.07 7.15 4.92
C GLU A 121 -9.39 8.35 5.58
N PHE A 122 -8.21 8.13 6.12
CA PHE A 122 -7.32 9.18 6.61
C PHE A 122 -5.90 8.66 6.80
N TRP A 123 -4.96 9.60 6.88
CA TRP A 123 -3.61 9.34 7.33
C TRP A 123 -3.53 9.51 8.84
N LEU A 124 -2.77 8.61 9.47
CA LEU A 124 -2.65 8.48 10.91
C LEU A 124 -1.17 8.39 11.29
N SER A 125 -0.75 9.15 12.30
CA SER A 125 0.59 9.01 12.87
C SER A 125 0.54 8.96 14.39
N PRO A 126 1.21 8.00 15.04
CA PRO A 126 1.20 7.95 16.49
C PRO A 126 2.14 9.02 17.05
N HIS A 127 1.73 9.65 18.15
CA HIS A 127 2.58 10.62 18.85
C HIS A 127 3.69 9.93 19.67
N GLU A 128 3.49 8.66 20.03
CA GLU A 128 4.44 7.83 20.78
C GLU A 128 4.72 6.53 20.03
N ASP A 129 5.88 5.91 20.28
CA ASP A 129 6.19 4.60 19.73
C ASP A 129 5.14 3.55 20.16
N GLY A 130 4.73 2.70 19.21
CA GLY A 130 3.94 1.51 19.48
C GLY A 130 4.61 0.69 20.58
N ILE A 131 3.93 0.55 21.71
CA ILE A 131 4.51 -0.01 22.92
C ILE A 131 4.89 -1.47 22.68
N LYS A 132 6.20 -1.78 22.73
CA LYS A 132 6.74 -3.15 22.61
C LYS A 132 6.33 -4.09 23.75
N SER A 133 5.91 -3.55 24.89
CA SER A 133 5.39 -4.33 26.02
C SER A 133 4.51 -3.48 26.94
N GLY A 134 3.19 -3.52 26.73
CA GLY A 134 2.18 -2.79 27.51
C GLY A 134 0.80 -2.78 26.84
N ARG A 135 -0.24 -2.41 27.59
CA ARG A 135 -1.58 -2.15 27.03
C ARG A 135 -1.55 -0.84 26.26
N VAL A 136 -2.14 -0.83 25.07
CA VAL A 136 -2.42 0.41 24.34
C VAL A 136 -3.74 0.95 24.89
N PRO A 137 -3.85 2.24 25.25
CA PRO A 137 -5.14 2.80 25.63
C PRO A 137 -6.14 2.65 24.47
N PRO A 138 -7.33 2.08 24.70
CA PRO A 138 -8.33 1.96 23.64
C PRO A 138 -8.68 3.36 23.14
N THR A 139 -8.62 3.54 21.82
CA THR A 139 -8.63 4.87 21.22
C THR A 139 -9.54 4.90 20.00
N ARG A 140 -10.63 5.67 20.06
CA ARG A 140 -11.45 5.96 18.88
C ARG A 140 -10.74 7.00 18.01
N LEU A 141 -10.76 6.78 16.70
CA LEU A 141 -10.15 7.65 15.70
C LEU A 141 -11.23 8.33 14.84
N PHE A 142 -12.22 7.53 14.45
CA PHE A 142 -13.45 7.96 13.79
C PHE A 142 -14.63 7.30 14.50
N ALA A 143 -15.74 8.03 14.58
CA ALA A 143 -16.93 7.54 15.24
C ALA A 143 -18.21 8.19 14.69
N TYR A 144 -19.29 7.42 14.65
CA TYR A 144 -20.65 7.91 14.56
C TYR A 144 -21.46 7.20 15.65
N ASP A 145 -22.20 7.95 16.46
CA ASP A 145 -23.03 7.42 17.53
C ASP A 145 -24.50 7.84 17.32
N SER A 146 -25.40 6.86 17.31
CA SER A 146 -26.84 7.08 17.32
C SER A 146 -27.35 7.25 18.76
N PRO A 147 -28.32 8.15 19.00
CA PRO A 147 -29.06 8.19 20.27
C PRO A 147 -29.71 6.87 20.68
N LYS A 148 -29.88 5.91 19.75
CA LYS A 148 -30.41 4.58 20.03
C LYS A 148 -29.36 3.55 20.48
N GLY A 149 -28.09 3.95 20.58
CA GLY A 149 -26.99 3.08 21.00
C GLY A 149 -26.24 2.40 19.84
N ASP A 150 -26.73 2.51 18.61
CA ASP A 150 -26.01 2.03 17.43
C ASP A 150 -24.79 2.92 17.14
N PHE A 151 -23.70 2.35 16.63
CA PHE A 151 -22.54 3.13 16.21
C PHE A 151 -21.79 2.48 15.05
N ILE A 152 -20.96 3.27 14.38
CA ILE A 152 -19.84 2.79 13.55
C ILE A 152 -18.56 3.52 13.98
N THR A 153 -17.43 2.83 13.99
CA THR A 153 -16.17 3.34 14.53
C THR A 153 -14.97 2.78 13.80
N ILE A 154 -13.90 3.56 13.76
CA ILE A 154 -12.54 3.06 13.57
C ILE A 154 -11.82 3.30 14.89
N GLN A 155 -11.26 2.25 15.48
CA GLN A 155 -10.59 2.36 16.78
C GLN A 155 -9.40 1.43 16.91
N VAL A 156 -8.47 1.80 17.79
CA VAL A 156 -7.39 0.95 18.26
C VAL A 156 -7.86 0.25 19.52
N SER A 157 -7.81 -1.09 19.54
CA SER A 157 -8.16 -1.89 20.71
C SER A 157 -7.09 -1.82 21.82
N ASP A 158 -7.40 -2.34 23.00
CA ASP A 158 -6.43 -2.42 24.10
C ASP A 158 -5.25 -3.38 23.81
N GLN A 159 -5.42 -4.25 22.81
CA GLN A 159 -4.39 -5.12 22.26
C GLN A 159 -3.49 -4.41 21.24
N GLY A 160 -3.81 -3.17 20.85
CA GLY A 160 -3.07 -2.41 19.85
C GLY A 160 -3.42 -2.82 18.41
N VAL A 161 -4.65 -3.28 18.16
CA VAL A 161 -5.12 -3.65 16.82
C VAL A 161 -6.13 -2.61 16.34
N ILE A 162 -5.90 -2.04 15.16
CA ILE A 162 -6.90 -1.20 14.49
C ILE A 162 -8.00 -2.10 13.96
N HIS A 163 -9.25 -1.71 14.23
CA HIS A 163 -10.41 -2.36 13.66
C HIS A 163 -11.46 -1.35 13.21
N GLY A 164 -12.19 -1.73 12.17
CA GLY A 164 -13.51 -1.19 11.90
C GLY A 164 -14.53 -1.96 12.71
N GLY A 165 -15.49 -1.26 13.29
CA GLY A 165 -16.56 -1.90 14.05
C GLY A 165 -17.86 -1.13 14.01
N ALA A 166 -18.97 -1.85 14.15
CA ALA A 166 -20.28 -1.29 14.34
C ALA A 166 -21.05 -2.05 15.42
N ILE A 167 -21.94 -1.35 16.12
CA ILE A 167 -23.01 -1.98 16.89
C ILE A 167 -24.34 -1.57 16.27
N VAL A 168 -25.20 -2.54 15.98
CA VAL A 168 -26.54 -2.33 15.46
C VAL A 168 -27.52 -3.20 16.22
N ALA A 169 -28.50 -2.59 16.90
CA ALA A 169 -29.49 -3.31 17.72
C ALA A 169 -28.85 -4.29 18.73
N ASN A 170 -27.73 -3.91 19.35
CA ASN A 170 -26.89 -4.71 20.25
C ASN A 170 -26.15 -5.89 19.61
N ALA A 171 -26.13 -6.01 18.28
CA ALA A 171 -25.26 -6.94 17.57
C ALA A 171 -23.96 -6.24 17.17
N TRP A 172 -22.83 -6.91 17.40
CA TRP A 172 -21.50 -6.44 16.99
C TRP A 172 -21.22 -6.87 15.56
N GLU A 173 -20.58 -5.97 14.81
CA GLU A 173 -20.06 -6.20 13.46
C GLU A 173 -18.65 -5.62 13.38
N SER A 174 -17.75 -6.28 12.65
CA SER A 174 -16.35 -5.89 12.60
C SER A 174 -15.62 -6.30 11.33
N ALA A 175 -14.54 -5.57 11.08
CA ALA A 175 -13.52 -5.92 10.10
C ALA A 175 -12.15 -5.69 10.71
N PHE A 176 -11.46 -6.78 11.07
CA PHE A 176 -10.08 -6.77 11.57
C PHE A 176 -9.42 -8.13 11.49
N THR A 177 -8.10 -8.12 11.60
CA THR A 177 -7.23 -9.27 11.95
C THR A 177 -6.12 -8.77 12.86
N ASP A 178 -5.43 -9.68 13.55
CA ASP A 178 -4.28 -9.34 14.41
C ASP A 178 -3.10 -8.71 13.63
N GLN A 179 -3.10 -8.83 12.29
CA GLN A 179 -2.10 -8.20 11.42
C GLN A 179 -2.25 -6.68 11.35
N ALA A 180 -3.42 -6.11 11.70
CA ALA A 180 -3.64 -4.66 11.81
C ALA A 180 -3.03 -4.05 13.08
N SER A 181 -1.86 -4.52 13.49
CA SER A 181 -1.21 -4.15 14.74
C SER A 181 -0.44 -2.85 14.64
N VAL A 182 -0.69 -1.95 15.59
CA VAL A 182 0.02 -0.65 15.73
C VAL A 182 1.26 -0.75 16.61
N ARG A 183 1.52 -1.92 17.23
CA ARG A 183 2.62 -2.09 18.19
C ARG A 183 4.01 -1.88 17.59
N GLY A 184 4.14 -2.04 16.27
CA GLY A 184 5.39 -1.80 15.55
C GLY A 184 5.59 -0.35 15.11
N TRP A 185 4.57 0.50 15.20
CA TRP A 185 4.62 1.85 14.65
C TRP A 185 5.57 2.74 15.43
N LYS A 186 6.16 3.71 14.74
CA LYS A 186 7.10 4.67 15.32
C LYS A 186 6.45 6.02 15.45
N SER A 187 6.81 6.76 16.49
CA SER A 187 6.37 8.14 16.63
C SER A 187 6.69 8.90 15.34
N GLY A 188 5.69 9.58 14.77
CA GLY A 188 5.82 10.31 13.50
C GLY A 188 5.79 9.46 12.23
N SER A 189 5.68 8.12 12.31
CA SER A 189 5.46 7.29 11.11
C SER A 189 4.01 7.45 10.64
N TRP A 190 3.81 7.61 9.33
CA TRP A 190 2.50 7.80 8.74
C TRP A 190 1.95 6.51 8.17
N HIS A 191 0.71 6.20 8.55
CA HIS A 191 -0.03 5.02 8.11
C HIS A 191 -1.37 5.43 7.52
N HIS A 192 -1.80 4.76 6.47
CA HIS A 192 -3.10 5.00 5.83
C HIS A 192 -4.13 4.00 6.33
N VAL A 193 -5.31 4.48 6.72
CA VAL A 193 -6.43 3.66 7.17
C VAL A 193 -7.62 3.92 6.27
N LEU A 194 -8.29 2.86 5.80
CA LEU A 194 -9.56 2.94 5.09
C LEU A 194 -10.55 1.91 5.65
N LEU A 195 -11.73 2.36 6.08
CA LEU A 195 -12.87 1.51 6.38
C LEU A 195 -13.94 1.70 5.30
N THR A 196 -14.55 0.61 4.84
CA THR A 196 -15.59 0.62 3.80
C THR A 196 -16.76 -0.25 4.22
N TRP A 197 -17.98 0.09 3.80
CA TRP A 197 -19.17 -0.68 4.09
C TRP A 197 -20.23 -0.61 2.98
N SER A 198 -21.06 -1.64 2.90
CA SER A 198 -22.21 -1.73 2.00
C SER A 198 -23.27 -2.67 2.57
N ALA A 199 -24.45 -2.13 2.84
CA ALA A 199 -25.60 -2.91 3.30
C ALA A 199 -26.13 -3.83 2.19
N SER A 200 -26.13 -3.39 0.94
CA SER A 200 -26.59 -4.22 -0.19
C SER A 200 -25.66 -5.38 -0.50
N ALA A 201 -24.36 -5.22 -0.24
CA ALA A 201 -23.38 -6.29 -0.38
C ALA A 201 -23.13 -7.06 0.94
N SER A 202 -23.83 -6.70 2.03
CA SER A 202 -23.64 -7.22 3.38
C SER A 202 -22.17 -7.26 3.80
N ARG A 203 -21.45 -6.16 3.57
CA ARG A 203 -19.98 -6.13 3.68
C ARG A 203 -19.43 -4.93 4.45
N MET A 204 -18.41 -5.18 5.26
CA MET A 204 -17.48 -4.24 5.85
C MET A 204 -16.04 -4.70 5.57
N ARG A 205 -15.13 -3.77 5.22
CA ARG A 205 -13.70 -4.07 5.06
C ARG A 205 -12.81 -2.97 5.61
N LEU A 206 -11.75 -3.41 6.28
CA LEU A 206 -10.68 -2.55 6.77
C LEU A 206 -9.41 -2.77 5.94
N TYR A 207 -8.82 -1.67 5.51
CA TYR A 207 -7.53 -1.62 4.86
C TYR A 207 -6.55 -0.79 5.69
N LEU A 208 -5.32 -1.26 5.79
CA LEU A 208 -4.21 -0.56 6.42
C LEU A 208 -3.03 -0.55 5.44
N ASP A 209 -2.46 0.63 5.20
CA ASP A 209 -1.33 0.83 4.29
C ASP A 209 -1.57 0.17 2.90
N GLY A 210 -2.80 0.29 2.39
CA GLY A 210 -3.20 -0.25 1.10
C GLY A 210 -3.51 -1.75 1.07
N GLN A 211 -3.34 -2.46 2.19
CA GLN A 211 -3.56 -3.91 2.28
C GLN A 211 -4.86 -4.23 3.03
N LEU A 212 -5.57 -5.27 2.58
CA LEU A 212 -6.78 -5.75 3.27
C LEU A 212 -6.39 -6.39 4.60
N MET A 213 -6.83 -5.78 5.70
CA MET A 213 -6.57 -6.27 7.05
C MET A 213 -7.76 -6.99 7.67
N GLY A 214 -8.96 -6.74 7.20
CA GLY A 214 -10.16 -7.35 7.74
C GLY A 214 -11.28 -7.32 6.72
N ASP A 215 -12.00 -8.42 6.62
CA ASP A 215 -13.26 -8.49 5.91
C ASP A 215 -14.40 -8.64 6.93
N THR A 216 -15.61 -8.90 6.45
CA THR A 216 -16.81 -8.93 7.30
C THR A 216 -16.79 -10.16 8.21
N ASN A 217 -16.33 -9.99 9.45
CA ASN A 217 -16.07 -11.09 10.38
C ASN A 217 -17.36 -11.83 10.77
N GLU A 218 -18.48 -11.12 10.85
CA GLU A 218 -19.78 -11.66 11.22
C GLU A 218 -20.62 -12.07 10.00
N GLY A 219 -20.05 -11.98 8.78
CA GLY A 219 -20.71 -12.39 7.53
C GLY A 219 -21.86 -11.49 7.08
N HIS A 220 -22.11 -10.37 7.76
CA HIS A 220 -23.09 -9.37 7.38
C HIS A 220 -22.67 -7.97 7.81
N TYR A 221 -23.26 -6.97 7.15
CA TYR A 221 -23.24 -5.58 7.59
C TYR A 221 -24.66 -5.05 7.62
N LEU A 222 -25.06 -4.47 8.76
CA LEU A 222 -26.30 -3.73 8.90
C LEU A 222 -25.98 -2.24 9.11
N PRO A 223 -26.74 -1.33 8.49
CA PRO A 223 -26.54 0.08 8.71
C PRO A 223 -26.99 0.47 10.13
N PRO A 224 -26.15 1.19 10.92
CA PRO A 224 -26.58 1.82 12.17
C PRO A 224 -27.77 2.76 11.97
N ASP A 225 -28.62 2.91 12.99
CA ASP A 225 -29.71 3.88 12.97
C ASP A 225 -29.18 5.30 12.64
N PRO A 226 -29.74 6.04 11.66
CA PRO A 226 -29.18 7.29 11.14
C PRO A 226 -29.61 8.56 11.90
N SER A 227 -30.20 8.44 13.09
CA SER A 227 -30.73 9.58 13.85
C SER A 227 -29.68 10.45 14.54
N GLY A 228 -28.43 9.99 14.63
CA GLY A 228 -27.30 10.81 15.05
C GLY A 228 -27.02 11.95 14.05
N SER A 229 -26.68 13.12 14.60
CA SER A 229 -26.52 14.36 13.82
C SER A 229 -25.10 14.61 13.33
N SER A 230 -24.12 13.94 13.91
CA SER A 230 -22.70 14.22 13.70
C SER A 230 -21.87 12.95 13.64
N PHE A 231 -20.72 13.02 12.96
CA PHE A 231 -19.61 12.08 13.13
C PHE A 231 -18.47 12.78 13.85
N LEU A 232 -17.59 12.00 14.46
CA LEU A 232 -16.54 12.43 15.37
C LEU A 232 -15.17 11.99 14.81
N LEU A 233 -14.18 12.86 14.97
CA LEU A 233 -12.80 12.62 14.52
C LEU A 233 -11.79 13.02 15.60
N GLY A 234 -10.67 12.31 15.62
CA GLY A 234 -9.49 12.70 16.38
C GLY A 234 -9.25 11.89 17.63
N SER A 235 -7.99 11.89 18.05
CA SER A 235 -7.52 11.32 19.31
C SER A 235 -6.40 12.20 19.87
N PRO A 236 -6.15 12.20 21.20
CA PRO A 236 -4.94 12.80 21.75
C PRO A 236 -3.65 12.02 21.42
N SER A 237 -3.75 10.73 21.10
CA SER A 237 -2.60 9.83 20.89
C SER A 237 -2.10 9.78 19.45
N TYR A 238 -2.88 10.31 18.50
CA TYR A 238 -2.57 10.23 17.08
C TYR A 238 -2.84 11.55 16.36
N ALA A 239 -1.91 11.93 15.48
CA ALA A 239 -2.11 12.94 14.46
C ALA A 239 -2.96 12.37 13.32
N ILE A 240 -3.92 13.14 12.82
CA ILE A 240 -4.79 12.80 11.70
C ILE A 240 -4.63 13.85 10.60
N ASP A 241 -4.51 13.39 9.37
CA ASP A 241 -4.33 14.21 8.16
C ASP A 241 -5.23 13.68 7.03
N SER A 242 -5.69 14.59 6.17
CA SER A 242 -6.35 14.28 4.89
C SER A 242 -7.50 13.29 5.00
N VAL A 243 -8.46 13.60 5.88
CA VAL A 243 -9.66 12.77 6.11
C VAL A 243 -10.60 12.90 4.93
N ARG A 244 -11.03 11.76 4.38
CA ARG A 244 -11.99 11.70 3.27
C ARG A 244 -13.16 10.78 3.60
N ILE A 245 -14.34 11.20 3.18
CA ILE A 245 -15.57 10.39 3.25
C ILE A 245 -16.12 10.21 1.84
N TRP A 246 -16.42 8.97 1.52
CA TRP A 246 -16.91 8.51 0.22
C TRP A 246 -18.33 8.00 0.33
N ASP A 247 -19.11 8.14 -0.73
CA ASP A 247 -20.53 7.75 -0.78
C ASP A 247 -20.79 6.35 -1.33
N CYS A 248 -19.74 5.58 -1.60
CA CYS A 248 -19.86 4.21 -2.06
C CYS A 248 -18.89 3.30 -1.31
N PHE A 249 -19.16 2.01 -1.39
CA PHE A 249 -18.18 1.00 -0.99
C PHE A 249 -16.91 1.21 -1.80
N LEU A 250 -15.73 1.24 -1.17
CA LEU A 250 -14.44 1.29 -1.84
C LEU A 250 -13.78 -0.10 -1.84
N ASP A 251 -13.11 -0.46 -2.92
CA ASP A 251 -12.24 -1.63 -2.90
C ASP A 251 -10.79 -1.27 -2.53
N GLY A 252 -9.93 -2.30 -2.42
CA GLY A 252 -8.54 -2.13 -2.00
C GLY A 252 -7.67 -1.35 -2.97
N SER A 253 -8.10 -1.12 -4.21
CA SER A 253 -7.32 -0.36 -5.17
C SER A 253 -7.27 1.12 -4.80
N ILE A 254 -8.32 1.68 -4.18
CA ILE A 254 -8.28 3.05 -3.64
C ILE A 254 -7.29 3.16 -2.49
N ALA A 255 -7.27 2.18 -1.58
CA ALA A 255 -6.30 2.15 -0.47
C ALA A 255 -4.86 2.03 -0.98
N ALA A 256 -4.61 1.11 -1.92
CA ALA A 256 -3.29 0.93 -2.54
C ALA A 256 -2.83 2.18 -3.29
N ASN A 257 -3.75 2.86 -3.96
CA ASN A 257 -3.44 4.12 -4.62
C ASN A 257 -3.08 5.22 -3.61
N ALA A 258 -3.83 5.34 -2.51
CA ALA A 258 -3.62 6.39 -1.52
C ALA A 258 -2.19 6.38 -0.97
N VAL A 259 -1.62 5.19 -0.70
CA VAL A 259 -0.26 5.05 -0.17
C VAL A 259 0.86 5.35 -1.17
N THR A 260 0.56 5.36 -2.48
CA THR A 260 1.54 5.69 -3.53
C THR A 260 1.45 7.13 -4.01
N MET A 261 0.48 7.92 -3.52
CA MET A 261 0.34 9.32 -3.88
C MET A 261 1.58 10.11 -3.46
N SER A 262 2.09 10.95 -4.38
CA SER A 262 3.21 11.87 -4.13
C SER A 262 2.76 13.29 -3.77
N SER A 263 1.47 13.54 -3.74
CA SER A 263 0.85 14.83 -3.44
C SER A 263 -0.42 14.62 -2.60
N PRO A 264 -0.85 15.62 -1.81
CA PRO A 264 -2.11 15.53 -1.08
C PRO A 264 -3.30 15.26 -2.00
N PRO A 265 -4.35 14.60 -1.49
CA PRO A 265 -5.61 14.51 -2.21
C PRO A 265 -6.19 15.90 -2.40
N SER A 266 -6.80 16.11 -3.55
CA SER A 266 -7.52 17.33 -3.87
C SER A 266 -9.03 17.11 -3.75
N SER A 267 -9.76 18.20 -3.51
CA SER A 267 -11.22 18.12 -3.47
C SER A 267 -11.78 17.72 -4.82
N ARG A 268 -12.84 16.92 -4.82
CA ARG A 268 -13.61 16.57 -6.04
C ARG A 268 -12.79 15.77 -7.06
N GLU A 269 -12.11 14.75 -6.58
CA GLU A 269 -11.51 13.77 -7.47
C GLU A 269 -12.55 12.78 -7.99
N SER A 270 -12.43 12.44 -9.26
CA SER A 270 -13.10 11.28 -9.85
C SER A 270 -12.08 10.36 -10.48
N ARG A 271 -12.28 9.05 -10.35
CA ARG A 271 -11.31 8.05 -10.77
C ARG A 271 -11.95 7.08 -11.76
N LEU A 272 -11.19 6.69 -12.77
CA LEU A 272 -11.52 5.61 -13.68
C LEU A 272 -10.43 4.54 -13.58
N ALA A 273 -10.81 3.30 -13.28
CA ALA A 273 -9.86 2.19 -13.30
C ALA A 273 -9.28 2.00 -14.72
N LEU A 274 -7.96 1.83 -14.81
CA LEU A 274 -7.24 1.56 -16.05
C LEU A 274 -7.14 0.05 -16.35
N SER A 275 -7.62 -0.80 -15.43
CA SER A 275 -7.66 -2.25 -15.62
C SER A 275 -8.59 -2.65 -16.76
N GLY A 276 -8.15 -3.62 -17.56
CA GLY A 276 -8.92 -4.12 -18.72
C GLY A 276 -8.87 -3.22 -19.96
N LEU A 277 -8.16 -2.10 -19.93
CA LEU A 277 -7.95 -1.25 -21.11
C LEU A 277 -6.81 -1.78 -21.97
N ALA A 278 -6.94 -1.57 -23.28
CA ALA A 278 -5.93 -1.90 -24.27
C ALA A 278 -5.16 -0.65 -24.70
N PRO A 279 -3.84 -0.73 -24.96
CA PRO A 279 -3.11 0.35 -25.61
C PRO A 279 -3.82 0.80 -26.89
N GLY A 280 -4.05 2.11 -27.01
CA GLY A 280 -4.84 2.73 -28.09
C GLY A 280 -6.25 3.15 -27.68
N ASP A 281 -6.77 2.66 -26.54
CA ASP A 281 -8.05 3.09 -26.00
C ASP A 281 -8.04 4.60 -25.72
N ILE A 282 -9.13 5.26 -26.13
CA ILE A 282 -9.33 6.69 -25.92
C ILE A 282 -10.31 6.87 -24.77
N ILE A 283 -9.83 7.45 -23.69
CA ILE A 283 -10.64 7.79 -22.53
C ILE A 283 -11.05 9.25 -22.64
N THR A 284 -12.30 9.53 -22.32
CA THR A 284 -12.84 10.89 -22.20
C THR A 284 -13.52 11.06 -20.85
N CYS A 285 -13.32 12.22 -20.24
CA CYS A 285 -14.01 12.66 -19.04
C CYS A 285 -14.75 13.95 -19.36
N GLU A 286 -16.08 13.95 -19.26
CA GLU A 286 -16.91 15.14 -19.42
C GLU A 286 -17.47 15.60 -18.07
N VAL A 287 -17.26 16.86 -17.72
CA VAL A 287 -17.85 17.47 -16.53
C VAL A 287 -18.24 18.91 -16.80
N ALA A 288 -19.52 19.25 -16.56
CA ALA A 288 -20.06 20.60 -16.67
C ALA A 288 -19.63 21.33 -17.98
N GLY A 289 -19.77 20.62 -19.12
CA GLY A 289 -19.48 21.15 -20.45
C GLY A 289 -17.99 21.17 -20.85
N ARG A 290 -17.09 20.70 -19.98
CA ARG A 290 -15.66 20.51 -20.28
C ARG A 290 -15.38 19.05 -20.58
N THR A 291 -14.57 18.78 -21.59
CA THR A 291 -14.13 17.42 -21.93
C THR A 291 -12.61 17.35 -21.90
N ALA A 292 -12.06 16.42 -21.11
CA ALA A 292 -10.67 16.01 -21.23
C ALA A 292 -10.58 14.67 -21.96
N ARG A 293 -9.47 14.46 -22.66
CA ARG A 293 -9.18 13.26 -23.41
C ARG A 293 -7.80 12.73 -23.01
N TYR A 294 -7.72 11.42 -22.80
CA TYR A 294 -6.48 10.72 -22.52
C TYR A 294 -6.36 9.51 -23.45
N SER A 295 -5.20 9.33 -24.07
CA SER A 295 -4.92 8.17 -24.92
C SER A 295 -4.13 7.16 -24.11
N TYR A 296 -4.75 6.03 -23.77
CA TYR A 296 -4.11 5.01 -22.95
C TYR A 296 -3.06 4.25 -23.77
N ARG A 297 -1.80 4.24 -23.31
CA ARG A 297 -0.69 3.55 -23.98
C ARG A 297 -0.26 2.25 -23.28
N GLY A 298 -0.97 1.86 -22.22
CA GLY A 298 -0.50 0.85 -21.27
C GLY A 298 0.28 1.46 -20.10
N PRO A 299 0.68 0.64 -19.11
CA PRO A 299 1.57 1.06 -18.04
C PRO A 299 2.94 1.51 -18.58
N PRO A 300 3.61 2.49 -17.94
CA PRO A 300 4.91 2.98 -18.42
C PRO A 300 6.01 1.93 -18.46
N LEU A 301 5.99 0.95 -17.55
CA LEU A 301 6.88 -0.21 -17.58
C LEU A 301 6.08 -1.51 -17.44
N THR A 302 6.48 -2.53 -18.19
CA THR A 302 5.82 -3.86 -18.22
C THR A 302 6.82 -4.99 -18.36
N ASN A 303 6.36 -6.22 -18.13
CA ASN A 303 7.12 -7.46 -18.37
C ASN A 303 8.50 -7.55 -17.69
N PRO A 304 8.64 -7.19 -16.39
CA PRO A 304 9.92 -7.36 -15.69
C PRO A 304 10.31 -8.84 -15.62
N GLN A 305 11.56 -9.12 -15.97
CA GLN A 305 12.17 -10.45 -15.92
C GLN A 305 13.59 -10.38 -15.33
N PRO A 306 13.86 -11.06 -14.20
CA PRO A 306 12.89 -11.83 -13.42
C PRO A 306 11.85 -10.92 -12.74
N ARG A 307 10.62 -11.42 -12.57
CA ARG A 307 9.64 -10.79 -11.67
C ARG A 307 10.15 -10.86 -10.22
N SER A 308 9.53 -10.09 -9.32
CA SER A 308 9.75 -10.22 -7.87
C SER A 308 9.78 -11.69 -7.45
N GLY A 309 10.78 -12.10 -6.68
CA GLY A 309 10.96 -13.50 -6.34
C GLY A 309 12.33 -13.82 -5.75
N LEU A 310 12.67 -15.10 -5.79
CA LEU A 310 13.94 -15.63 -5.30
C LEU A 310 15.01 -15.52 -6.38
N LEU A 311 16.21 -15.07 -5.99
CA LEU A 311 17.37 -14.98 -6.87
C LEU A 311 18.34 -16.15 -6.64
N PRO A 312 19.14 -16.55 -7.64
CA PRO A 312 20.19 -17.55 -7.45
C PRO A 312 21.18 -17.12 -6.37
N SER A 313 21.70 -18.05 -5.57
CA SER A 313 22.57 -17.70 -4.45
C SER A 313 23.80 -16.86 -4.83
N GLY A 314 24.10 -15.88 -3.99
CA GLY A 314 25.19 -14.93 -4.16
C GLY A 314 24.87 -13.82 -5.16
N THR A 315 23.60 -13.64 -5.54
CA THR A 315 23.22 -12.58 -6.47
C THR A 315 23.33 -11.21 -5.81
N SER A 316 24.41 -10.51 -6.11
CA SER A 316 24.65 -9.12 -5.69
C SER A 316 24.30 -8.08 -6.76
N THR A 317 24.13 -8.55 -8.00
CA THR A 317 23.70 -7.75 -9.15
C THR A 317 22.55 -8.45 -9.85
N LEU A 318 21.41 -7.80 -9.92
CA LEU A 318 20.22 -8.27 -10.63
C LEU A 318 20.33 -7.89 -12.12
N ASP A 319 20.27 -8.88 -13.00
CA ASP A 319 20.06 -8.68 -14.43
C ASP A 319 18.55 -8.62 -14.70
N LEU A 320 18.04 -7.43 -14.98
CA LEU A 320 16.62 -7.15 -15.15
C LEU A 320 16.36 -6.72 -16.60
N SER A 321 15.44 -7.43 -17.27
CA SER A 321 14.87 -6.98 -18.53
C SER A 321 13.42 -6.54 -18.35
N LEU A 322 13.01 -5.50 -19.07
CA LEU A 322 11.64 -4.98 -19.04
C LEU A 322 11.34 -4.17 -20.31
N GLU A 323 10.06 -3.85 -20.49
CA GLU A 323 9.57 -3.08 -21.64
C GLU A 323 8.92 -1.78 -21.16
N SER A 324 8.89 -0.75 -22.02
CA SER A 324 8.22 0.51 -21.75
C SER A 324 7.27 0.92 -22.89
N SER A 325 6.25 1.71 -22.54
CA SER A 325 5.23 2.18 -23.50
C SER A 325 5.77 3.21 -24.49
N ASP A 326 6.76 4.00 -24.09
CA ASP A 326 7.37 5.08 -24.87
C ASP A 326 8.89 4.96 -24.83
N GLU A 327 9.58 5.43 -25.87
CA GLU A 327 11.05 5.47 -25.85
C GLU A 327 11.53 6.34 -24.68
N THR A 328 12.28 5.73 -23.77
CA THR A 328 12.70 6.38 -22.53
C THR A 328 14.05 5.86 -22.07
N THR A 329 14.72 6.61 -21.20
CA THR A 329 15.76 6.07 -20.33
C THR A 329 15.16 5.71 -18.97
N LEU A 330 15.87 4.92 -18.19
CA LEU A 330 15.46 4.44 -16.88
C LEU A 330 16.46 4.85 -15.80
N LEU A 331 15.92 5.08 -14.60
CA LEU A 331 16.70 5.22 -13.39
C LEU A 331 16.20 4.20 -12.36
N TYR A 332 17.09 3.75 -11.48
CA TYR A 332 16.77 2.77 -10.44
C TYR A 332 17.32 3.14 -9.07
N SER A 333 16.72 2.61 -8.01
CA SER A 333 17.24 2.64 -6.64
C SER A 333 16.99 1.31 -5.95
N VAL A 334 17.82 0.99 -4.95
CA VAL A 334 17.79 -0.28 -4.21
C VAL A 334 17.64 0.01 -2.71
N GLY A 335 16.82 -0.79 -2.03
CA GLY A 335 16.47 -0.65 -0.61
C GLY A 335 15.41 0.42 -0.36
N THR A 336 15.67 1.65 -0.81
CA THR A 336 14.78 2.80 -0.57
C THR A 336 14.36 3.45 -1.90
N LEU A 337 13.09 3.84 -2.01
CA LEU A 337 12.61 4.66 -3.12
C LEU A 337 13.20 6.07 -3.00
N LEU A 338 13.96 6.49 -4.00
CA LEU A 338 14.54 7.84 -4.05
C LEU A 338 13.73 8.76 -4.97
N ASP A 339 13.90 10.06 -4.76
CA ASP A 339 13.48 11.06 -5.74
C ASP A 339 14.14 10.78 -7.08
N PHE A 340 13.41 11.01 -8.18
CA PHE A 340 13.84 10.63 -9.52
C PHE A 340 15.24 11.16 -9.87
N ALA A 341 15.54 12.41 -9.54
CA ALA A 341 16.85 13.03 -9.81
C ALA A 341 18.01 12.44 -8.99
N SER A 342 17.71 11.73 -7.90
CA SER A 342 18.67 11.10 -7.00
C SER A 342 18.84 9.60 -7.27
N MET A 343 18.08 9.03 -8.22
CA MET A 343 18.20 7.63 -8.60
C MET A 343 19.40 7.39 -9.53
N THR A 344 19.87 6.15 -9.56
CA THR A 344 21.02 5.75 -10.38
C THR A 344 20.58 5.59 -11.84
N PRO A 345 21.18 6.30 -12.81
CA PRO A 345 20.91 6.09 -14.22
C PRO A 345 21.47 4.74 -14.69
N VAL A 346 20.76 4.08 -15.60
CA VAL A 346 21.26 2.85 -16.21
C VAL A 346 22.45 3.17 -17.12
N MET A 347 23.57 2.49 -16.89
CA MET A 347 24.80 2.75 -17.64
C MET A 347 24.65 2.38 -19.12
N ASN A 348 25.14 3.26 -20.00
CA ASN A 348 25.15 3.10 -21.46
C ASN A 348 23.76 2.90 -22.09
N GLU A 349 22.69 3.26 -21.39
CA GLU A 349 21.35 3.20 -21.92
C GLU A 349 21.09 4.35 -22.90
N THR A 350 20.38 4.05 -23.98
CA THR A 350 19.79 5.04 -24.88
C THR A 350 18.28 4.94 -24.81
N ALA A 351 17.58 6.01 -25.17
CA ALA A 351 16.12 5.98 -25.16
C ALA A 351 15.60 4.85 -26.05
N ALA A 352 14.90 3.89 -25.45
CA ALA A 352 14.40 2.69 -26.11
C ALA A 352 13.10 2.22 -25.44
N ARG A 353 12.44 1.20 -26.03
CA ARG A 353 11.28 0.52 -25.45
C ARG A 353 11.59 -0.82 -24.79
N GLN A 354 12.78 -1.35 -25.05
CA GLN A 354 13.27 -2.58 -24.45
C GLN A 354 14.51 -2.24 -23.65
N HIS A 355 14.55 -2.72 -22.42
CA HIS A 355 15.55 -2.32 -21.45
C HIS A 355 16.19 -3.54 -20.83
N HIS A 356 17.50 -3.43 -20.59
CA HIS A 356 18.29 -4.39 -19.86
C HIS A 356 19.13 -3.61 -18.84
N LEU A 357 18.97 -3.92 -17.57
CA LEU A 357 19.54 -3.21 -16.45
C LEU A 357 20.37 -4.18 -15.61
N ALA A 358 21.61 -3.82 -15.31
CA ALA A 358 22.41 -4.47 -14.28
C ALA A 358 22.30 -3.68 -12.97
N ILE A 359 21.41 -4.12 -12.09
CA ILE A 359 21.08 -3.45 -10.83
C ILE A 359 21.98 -4.02 -9.71
N ALA A 360 23.05 -3.28 -9.39
CA ALA A 360 23.93 -3.62 -8.28
C ALA A 360 23.32 -3.25 -6.91
N GLY A 361 23.76 -3.95 -5.86
CA GLY A 361 23.42 -3.64 -4.47
C GLY A 361 22.29 -4.50 -3.89
N VAL A 362 21.94 -5.60 -4.55
CA VAL A 362 21.00 -6.59 -4.00
C VAL A 362 21.69 -7.35 -2.87
N SER A 363 20.98 -7.57 -1.76
CA SER A 363 21.52 -8.29 -0.60
C SER A 363 21.73 -9.76 -0.93
N THR A 364 22.92 -10.28 -0.67
CA THR A 364 23.24 -11.72 -0.71
C THR A 364 22.92 -12.43 0.61
N ASP A 365 22.39 -11.71 1.60
CA ASP A 365 21.91 -12.31 2.84
C ASP A 365 20.48 -12.84 2.60
N PRO A 366 20.26 -14.17 2.65
CA PRO A 366 18.95 -14.78 2.40
C PRO A 366 17.90 -14.39 3.46
N SER A 367 18.31 -13.85 4.60
CA SER A 367 17.40 -13.32 5.62
C SER A 367 16.83 -11.94 5.25
N VAL A 368 17.47 -11.22 4.33
CA VAL A 368 17.12 -9.86 3.92
C VAL A 368 16.33 -9.86 2.61
N SER A 369 15.17 -9.19 2.62
CA SER A 369 14.45 -8.86 1.38
C SER A 369 14.97 -7.53 0.84
N THR A 370 15.25 -7.46 -0.46
CA THR A 370 15.73 -6.26 -1.15
C THR A 370 14.62 -5.70 -2.02
N ASP A 371 14.20 -4.46 -1.74
CA ASP A 371 13.32 -3.70 -2.62
C ASP A 371 14.14 -3.02 -3.75
N VAL A 372 13.62 -3.09 -4.97
CA VAL A 372 14.19 -2.48 -6.18
C VAL A 372 13.13 -1.62 -6.82
N TYR A 373 13.46 -0.36 -7.09
CA TYR A 373 12.56 0.61 -7.71
C TYR A 373 13.11 1.04 -9.06
N VAL A 374 12.30 1.01 -10.10
CA VAL A 374 12.66 1.45 -11.46
C VAL A 374 11.65 2.49 -11.95
N ARG A 375 12.14 3.58 -12.54
CA ARG A 375 11.31 4.69 -13.02
C ARG A 375 11.74 5.11 -14.44
N PRO A 376 10.79 5.33 -15.36
CA PRO A 376 11.10 5.85 -16.69
C PRO A 376 11.18 7.39 -16.70
N ALA A 377 12.12 7.95 -17.45
CA ALA A 377 12.24 9.38 -17.68
C ALA A 377 11.05 9.99 -18.44
N SER A 378 10.37 9.20 -19.29
CA SER A 378 9.14 9.61 -19.98
C SER A 378 7.95 9.80 -19.03
N PHE A 379 7.97 9.15 -17.86
CA PHE A 379 6.96 9.30 -16.84
C PHE A 379 7.58 9.17 -15.44
N PRO A 380 8.28 10.20 -14.93
CA PRO A 380 9.01 10.12 -13.68
C PRO A 380 8.11 9.76 -12.51
N GLY A 381 6.83 10.13 -12.51
CA GLY A 381 5.89 9.82 -11.43
C GLY A 381 5.59 8.33 -11.23
N TYR A 382 5.82 7.47 -12.25
CA TYR A 382 5.53 6.04 -12.16
C TYR A 382 6.67 5.30 -11.49
N VAL A 383 6.31 4.32 -10.66
CA VAL A 383 7.26 3.48 -9.93
C VAL A 383 6.96 2.01 -10.19
N LEU A 384 7.87 1.32 -10.85
CA LEU A 384 7.90 -0.13 -10.84
C LEU A 384 8.64 -0.59 -9.58
N HIS A 385 7.92 -1.22 -8.67
CA HIS A 385 8.48 -1.79 -7.44
C HIS A 385 8.61 -3.31 -7.57
N LEU A 386 9.82 -3.81 -7.40
CA LEU A 386 10.18 -5.21 -7.42
C LEU A 386 10.81 -5.60 -6.09
N ARG A 387 10.60 -6.84 -5.66
CA ARG A 387 11.14 -7.34 -4.40
C ARG A 387 11.84 -8.67 -4.61
N TYR A 388 13.07 -8.76 -4.13
CA TYR A 388 13.92 -9.91 -4.31
C TYR A 388 14.52 -10.40 -3.01
N ARG A 389 14.79 -11.69 -2.94
CA ARG A 389 15.54 -12.32 -1.85
C ARG A 389 16.53 -13.30 -2.45
N ASP A 390 17.78 -13.24 -2.00
CA ASP A 390 18.80 -14.19 -2.45
C ASP A 390 18.50 -15.58 -1.91
N LEU A 391 18.70 -16.61 -2.74
CA LEU A 391 18.71 -17.96 -2.24
C LEU A 391 19.98 -18.18 -1.42
N PRO A 392 19.91 -18.89 -0.30
CA PRO A 392 21.10 -19.31 0.41
C PRO A 392 21.95 -20.26 -0.45
N LEU A 393 23.28 -20.24 -0.25
CA LEU A 393 24.20 -21.09 -0.99
C LEU A 393 24.00 -22.54 -0.57
N PRO A 394 23.61 -23.45 -1.48
CA PRO A 394 23.56 -24.86 -1.13
C PRO A 394 25.00 -25.36 -0.91
N PRO A 395 25.26 -26.16 0.13
CA PRO A 395 26.60 -26.69 0.39
C PRO A 395 27.12 -27.47 -0.83
N SER A 396 28.38 -27.21 -1.19
CA SER A 396 28.95 -27.53 -2.51
C SER A 396 29.35 -28.99 -2.73
N THR A 397 29.02 -29.93 -1.83
CA THR A 397 29.38 -31.34 -2.00
C THR A 397 28.31 -32.28 -1.42
N PHE A 398 27.95 -33.29 -2.23
CA PHE A 398 27.07 -34.45 -1.97
C PHE A 398 25.55 -34.30 -2.25
N PRO A 399 24.87 -35.38 -2.69
CA PRO A 399 23.55 -35.29 -3.33
C PRO A 399 22.46 -34.87 -2.34
N ARG A 400 21.47 -34.13 -2.87
CA ARG A 400 20.32 -33.59 -2.15
C ARG A 400 19.44 -34.72 -1.61
N ILE A 401 19.69 -35.14 -0.37
CA ILE A 401 18.70 -35.91 0.39
C ILE A 401 17.80 -34.87 1.02
N SER A 402 16.62 -34.65 0.43
CA SER A 402 15.52 -34.02 1.15
C SER A 402 14.84 -35.12 1.97
N ASN A 403 14.79 -34.99 3.29
CA ASN A 403 13.82 -35.77 4.03
C ASN A 403 12.49 -35.02 3.95
N LEU A 404 11.60 -35.53 3.10
CA LEU A 404 10.28 -34.93 2.87
C LEU A 404 9.39 -35.06 4.11
N TRP A 405 9.74 -35.93 5.06
CA TRP A 405 8.95 -36.23 6.25
C TRP A 405 9.86 -36.56 7.45
N TYR A 406 9.93 -35.66 8.44
CA TYR A 406 10.52 -36.06 9.72
C TYR A 406 9.59 -37.08 10.42
N ASP A 407 10.02 -38.33 10.59
CA ASP A 407 9.24 -39.41 11.24
C ASP A 407 9.97 -40.01 12.45
N GLY A 408 10.98 -39.32 12.99
CA GLY A 408 11.82 -39.81 14.08
C GLY A 408 12.93 -40.79 13.66
N SER A 409 12.97 -41.24 12.40
CA SER A 409 14.07 -42.09 11.89
C SER A 409 15.45 -41.44 12.01
N LEU A 410 15.50 -40.11 12.04
CA LEU A 410 16.72 -39.30 12.16
C LEU A 410 17.31 -39.24 13.58
N ASP A 411 16.58 -39.70 14.61
CA ASP A 411 17.02 -39.59 16.01
C ASP A 411 18.21 -40.50 16.33
N GLY A 412 18.41 -41.57 15.55
CA GLY A 412 19.53 -42.52 15.69
C GLY A 412 20.63 -42.38 14.63
N ASP A 413 20.49 -41.46 13.68
CA ASP A 413 21.40 -41.37 12.53
C ASP A 413 22.74 -40.69 12.89
N SER A 414 23.83 -41.28 12.39
CA SER A 414 25.18 -40.71 12.53
C SER A 414 25.25 -39.36 11.82
N GLY A 415 25.96 -38.37 12.39
CA GLY A 415 26.09 -37.03 11.82
C GLY A 415 26.57 -36.99 10.35
N ALA A 416 27.17 -38.07 9.84
CA ALA A 416 27.51 -38.22 8.43
C ALA A 416 26.30 -38.34 7.47
N TYR A 417 25.14 -38.83 7.94
CA TYR A 417 23.89 -38.81 7.18
C TYR A 417 23.23 -37.45 7.26
N LEU A 418 23.17 -36.86 8.46
CA LEU A 418 22.53 -35.57 8.72
C LEU A 418 23.24 -34.39 8.05
N ALA A 419 24.57 -34.46 7.92
CA ALA A 419 25.37 -33.51 7.15
C ALA A 419 25.00 -33.45 5.66
N LYS A 420 24.19 -34.40 5.15
CA LYS A 420 23.74 -34.44 3.75
C LYS A 420 22.36 -33.82 3.53
N LEU A 421 21.64 -33.46 4.59
CA LEU A 421 20.28 -32.91 4.48
C LEU A 421 20.32 -31.46 3.96
N GLY A 422 19.74 -31.19 2.80
CA GLY A 422 19.62 -29.82 2.29
C GLY A 422 18.35 -29.10 2.75
N LEU A 423 17.29 -29.87 2.96
CA LEU A 423 15.97 -29.39 3.33
C LEU A 423 15.30 -30.42 4.25
N LEU A 424 14.75 -29.93 5.36
CA LEU A 424 13.94 -30.68 6.30
C LEU A 424 12.51 -30.14 6.27
N VAL A 425 11.56 -31.04 6.08
CA VAL A 425 10.13 -30.74 6.24
C VAL A 425 9.66 -31.41 7.54
N PRO A 426 9.37 -30.64 8.60
CA PRO A 426 8.77 -31.18 9.80
C PRO A 426 7.45 -31.88 9.46
N SER A 427 7.21 -33.08 10.00
CA SER A 427 5.89 -33.72 9.94
C SER A 427 5.14 -33.51 11.26
N PHE A 428 3.91 -34.05 11.36
CA PHE A 428 3.07 -34.01 12.57
C PHE A 428 3.78 -34.46 13.87
N GLN A 429 4.83 -35.29 13.77
CA GLN A 429 5.74 -35.56 14.88
C GLN A 429 6.90 -34.57 14.80
N SER A 430 6.69 -33.30 15.19
CA SER A 430 7.73 -32.28 15.10
C SER A 430 9.00 -32.75 15.81
N PRO A 431 10.19 -32.67 15.16
CA PRO A 431 11.44 -32.84 15.87
C PRO A 431 11.48 -31.83 17.03
N GLY A 432 11.74 -32.32 18.25
CA GLY A 432 11.91 -31.43 19.39
C GLY A 432 13.02 -30.41 19.13
N GLU A 433 12.93 -29.23 19.74
CA GLU A 433 13.91 -28.13 19.60
C GLU A 433 15.37 -28.61 19.71
N ALA A 434 15.66 -29.49 20.67
CA ALA A 434 17.00 -30.04 20.88
C ALA A 434 17.53 -30.81 19.65
N VAL A 435 16.66 -31.52 18.93
CA VAL A 435 16.99 -32.25 17.71
C VAL A 435 17.32 -31.25 16.61
N LEU A 436 16.48 -30.23 16.39
CA LEU A 436 16.72 -29.22 15.35
C LEU A 436 18.01 -28.42 15.61
N ARG A 437 18.29 -28.05 16.86
CA ARG A 437 19.54 -27.37 17.22
C ARG A 437 20.77 -28.25 17.02
N ARG A 438 20.65 -29.57 17.27
CA ARG A 438 21.71 -30.54 16.94
C ARG A 438 21.91 -30.60 15.44
N LEU A 439 20.83 -30.77 14.67
CA LEU A 439 20.86 -30.85 13.21
C LEU A 439 21.50 -29.62 12.58
N HIS A 440 21.13 -28.42 13.00
CA HIS A 440 21.73 -27.18 12.48
C HIS A 440 23.19 -27.01 12.90
N ARG A 441 23.60 -27.53 14.07
CA ARG A 441 25.02 -27.52 14.47
C ARG A 441 25.86 -28.46 13.61
N GLU A 442 25.31 -29.62 13.26
CA GLU A 442 25.95 -30.60 12.39
C GLU A 442 25.90 -30.18 10.91
N ASN A 443 24.89 -29.40 10.54
CA ASN A 443 24.70 -28.85 9.20
C ASN A 443 24.13 -27.42 9.26
N PRO A 444 25.01 -26.40 9.31
CA PRO A 444 24.60 -24.99 9.35
C PRO A 444 23.83 -24.51 8.12
N ASN A 445 23.84 -25.29 7.03
CA ASN A 445 23.16 -24.95 5.78
C ASN A 445 21.81 -25.67 5.62
N LEU A 446 21.32 -26.35 6.66
CA LEU A 446 20.02 -27.04 6.65
C LEU A 446 18.87 -26.02 6.62
N PHE A 447 17.98 -26.13 5.63
CA PHE A 447 16.71 -25.38 5.59
C PHE A 447 15.57 -26.12 6.25
N ILE A 448 14.72 -25.36 6.94
CA ILE A 448 13.49 -25.87 7.55
C ILE A 448 12.30 -25.21 6.83
N LEU A 449 11.41 -26.02 6.27
CA LEU A 449 10.09 -25.53 5.86
C LEU A 449 9.21 -25.39 7.10
N ALA A 450 8.40 -24.33 7.16
CA ALA A 450 7.58 -24.08 8.35
C ALA A 450 6.56 -25.19 8.59
N THR A 451 5.90 -25.66 7.53
CA THR A 451 4.95 -26.78 7.57
C THR A 451 4.89 -27.51 6.22
N ASN A 452 4.27 -28.69 6.22
CA ASN A 452 3.88 -29.47 5.05
C ASN A 452 2.43 -29.22 4.60
N GLN A 453 1.73 -28.23 5.18
CA GLN A 453 0.33 -27.90 4.85
C GLN A 453 0.21 -26.45 4.41
N SER A 454 -0.47 -26.23 3.29
CA SER A 454 -0.39 -24.98 2.53
C SER A 454 -1.10 -23.79 3.21
N PHE A 455 -1.84 -24.02 4.31
CA PHE A 455 -2.77 -23.03 4.86
C PHE A 455 -2.97 -23.02 6.40
N GLU A 456 -2.24 -23.80 7.21
CA GLU A 456 -2.43 -23.79 8.67
C GLU A 456 -1.08 -23.67 9.42
N HIS A 457 -0.96 -22.63 10.24
CA HIS A 457 0.01 -22.60 11.33
C HIS A 457 -0.43 -23.65 12.36
N PHE A 458 0.41 -24.66 12.63
CA PHE A 458 0.19 -25.54 13.78
C PHE A 458 0.33 -24.77 15.09
N ASP A 459 -0.38 -25.20 16.14
CA ASP A 459 -0.19 -24.74 17.53
C ASP A 459 1.24 -25.02 18.08
N PHE A 460 2.08 -25.76 17.35
CA PHE A 460 3.44 -26.13 17.75
C PHE A 460 4.43 -26.05 16.59
N GLU A 461 4.78 -24.82 16.23
CA GLU A 461 5.98 -24.55 15.44
C GLU A 461 7.24 -24.81 16.28
N PRO A 462 8.33 -25.33 15.68
CA PRO A 462 9.57 -25.50 16.42
C PRO A 462 10.16 -24.15 16.87
N ASP A 463 10.58 -24.04 18.14
CA ASP A 463 11.23 -22.83 18.67
C ASP A 463 12.71 -22.74 18.22
N VAL A 464 12.92 -22.47 16.93
CA VAL A 464 14.24 -22.26 16.33
C VAL A 464 14.41 -20.81 15.86
N PRO A 465 15.65 -20.30 15.74
CA PRO A 465 15.88 -18.96 15.24
C PRO A 465 15.18 -18.71 13.90
N GLU A 466 14.56 -17.54 13.79
CA GLU A 466 13.76 -17.12 12.64
C GLU A 466 14.52 -17.20 11.30
N SER A 467 15.85 -17.08 11.34
CA SER A 467 16.73 -17.19 10.17
C SER A 467 16.86 -18.61 9.59
N TRP A 468 16.40 -19.64 10.28
CA TRP A 468 16.50 -21.03 9.82
C TRP A 468 15.36 -21.44 8.88
N TYR A 469 14.27 -20.67 8.88
CA TYR A 469 13.13 -20.90 8.02
C TYR A 469 13.33 -20.32 6.62
N LEU A 470 12.89 -21.08 5.60
CA LEU A 470 12.74 -20.53 4.27
C LEU A 470 11.61 -19.49 4.23
N ARG A 471 11.83 -18.34 3.59
CA ARG A 471 10.87 -17.24 3.51
C ARG A 471 10.60 -16.80 2.09
N ASP A 472 9.38 -16.31 1.88
CA ASP A 472 9.01 -15.61 0.66
C ASP A 472 9.57 -14.17 0.64
N THR A 473 9.24 -13.43 -0.41
CA THR A 473 9.63 -12.03 -0.55
C THR A 473 8.93 -11.11 0.46
N GLY A 474 7.76 -11.48 0.98
CA GLY A 474 7.05 -10.79 2.06
C GLY A 474 7.66 -11.00 3.45
N GLY A 475 8.65 -11.90 3.58
CA GLY A 475 9.23 -12.26 4.86
C GLY A 475 8.41 -13.29 5.64
N GLN A 476 7.34 -13.79 5.03
CA GLN A 476 6.54 -14.88 5.56
C GLN A 476 7.27 -16.20 5.33
N ARG A 477 7.12 -17.13 6.26
CA ARG A 477 7.70 -18.46 6.12
C ARG A 477 7.00 -19.20 4.99
N ILE A 478 7.76 -19.96 4.20
CA ILE A 478 7.19 -20.81 3.16
C ILE A 478 6.68 -22.10 3.81
N CYS A 479 5.38 -22.32 3.69
CA CYS A 479 4.68 -23.58 4.02
C CYS A 479 4.40 -24.33 2.70
N MET A 480 4.41 -25.66 2.72
CA MET A 480 4.10 -26.48 1.55
C MET A 480 2.61 -26.76 1.43
#